data_AF-I0T0S5-F1
#
_entry.id   AF-I0T0S5-F1
#
_cell.length_a   1.000
_cell.length_b   1.000
_cell.length_c   1.000
_cell.angle_alpha   90.00
_cell.angle_beta   90.00
_cell.angle_gamma   90.00
#
_symmetry.space_group_name_H-M   'P 1'
#
loop_
_entity.id
_entity.type
_entity.pdbx_description
1 polymer ?
#
loop_
_entity_poly.entity_id
_entity_poly.type
_entity_poly.pdbx_seq_one_letter_code
_entity_poly.pdbx_strand_id
1 'polypeptide(L)'
;MVYHHFFKHSTHFSILEFIFFNECCQAESICKEFYISSSSLYRIISQINKVIKKQFQFEISLTPVQIIGNERDIRYFFAQYFSEKYYFLEWPFENFSSEPLSQLLELVYKETSFPMNLSTHRMLKLLLVMSNFDQYYAKSVAETLFYYCSNNFELEVWTELELSKESIEESPYDIIISNFIIPPIENKRLIYSNNINTISLISLLNDMMFIRLD
;
A
#
# COMPACT_ATOMS: atom_id res chain seq x y z
N MET A 1 -17.65 -10.10 20.56
CA MET A 1 -18.86 -9.25 20.50
C MET A 1 -18.62 -7.83 21.02
N VAL A 2 -17.85 -7.60 22.10
CA VAL A 2 -17.60 -6.25 22.62
C VAL A 2 -16.62 -5.42 21.76
N TYR A 3 -15.53 -6.01 21.27
CA TYR A 3 -14.54 -5.33 20.42
C TYR A 3 -15.12 -4.79 19.11
N HIS A 4 -16.01 -5.56 18.46
CA HIS A 4 -16.73 -5.17 17.25
C HIS A 4 -17.43 -3.82 17.39
N HIS A 5 -18.11 -3.63 18.53
CA HIS A 5 -18.81 -2.40 18.84
C HIS A 5 -17.84 -1.23 18.99
N PHE A 6 -16.76 -1.40 19.77
CA PHE A 6 -15.76 -0.34 19.94
C PHE A 6 -15.07 0.06 18.62
N PHE A 7 -14.75 -0.90 17.76
CA PHE A 7 -14.18 -0.60 16.45
C PHE A 7 -15.18 0.10 15.52
N LYS A 8 -16.46 -0.32 15.51
CA LYS A 8 -17.49 0.28 14.65
C LYS A 8 -17.87 1.71 15.04
N HIS A 9 -17.80 2.04 16.33
CA HIS A 9 -18.20 3.37 16.83
C HIS A 9 -17.02 4.33 17.06
N SER A 10 -15.77 3.87 16.88
CA SER A 10 -14.59 4.73 16.99
C SER A 10 -14.33 5.49 15.69
N THR A 11 -14.52 6.80 15.72
CA THR A 11 -14.18 7.69 14.60
C THR A 11 -12.71 7.55 14.17
N HIS A 12 -11.78 7.40 15.12
CA HIS A 12 -10.36 7.22 14.83
C HIS A 12 -10.09 5.96 14.01
N PHE A 13 -10.72 4.84 14.36
CA PHE A 13 -10.55 3.58 13.63
C PHE A 13 -11.25 3.62 12.28
N SER A 14 -12.44 4.22 12.19
CA SER A 14 -13.14 4.38 10.92
C SER A 14 -12.36 5.27 9.94
N ILE A 15 -11.76 6.37 10.40
CA ILE A 15 -10.88 7.22 9.57
C ILE A 15 -9.62 6.45 9.14
N LEU A 16 -8.99 5.72 10.07
CA LEU A 16 -7.80 4.92 9.78
C LEU A 16 -8.07 3.86 8.69
N GLU A 17 -9.19 3.15 8.78
CA GLU A 17 -9.60 2.17 7.77
C GLU A 17 -10.01 2.83 6.46
N PHE A 18 -10.70 3.97 6.50
CA PHE A 18 -11.02 4.71 5.28
C PHE A 18 -9.75 5.11 4.53
N ILE A 19 -8.73 5.61 5.24
CA ILE A 19 -7.44 5.97 4.66
C ILE A 19 -6.75 4.74 4.06
N PHE A 20 -6.77 3.60 4.76
CA PHE A 20 -6.21 2.35 4.25
C PHE A 20 -6.83 1.94 2.90
N PHE A 21 -8.14 2.12 2.71
CA PHE A 21 -8.80 1.80 1.44
C PHE A 21 -8.72 2.90 0.38
N ASN A 22 -8.37 4.13 0.77
CA ASN A 22 -8.44 5.31 -0.09
C ASN A 22 -7.14 6.13 -0.03
N GLU A 23 -6.00 5.46 -0.21
CA GLU A 23 -4.73 6.15 -0.37
C GLU A 23 -4.76 7.10 -1.57
N CYS A 24 -3.93 8.14 -1.52
CA CYS A 24 -3.84 9.22 -2.50
C CYS A 24 -5.12 10.06 -2.68
N CYS A 25 -6.16 9.86 -1.87
CA CYS A 25 -7.33 10.73 -1.88
C CYS A 25 -6.99 12.15 -1.35
N GLN A 26 -7.87 13.11 -1.61
CA GLN A 26 -7.75 14.45 -1.05
C GLN A 26 -8.17 14.45 0.42
N ALA A 27 -7.46 15.16 1.29
CA ALA A 27 -7.81 15.26 2.71
C ALA A 27 -9.22 15.86 2.92
N GLU A 28 -9.67 16.72 1.99
CA GLU A 28 -11.02 17.24 1.93
C GLU A 28 -12.08 16.14 1.75
N SER A 29 -11.76 15.05 1.04
CA SER A 29 -12.68 13.91 0.89
C SER A 29 -12.92 13.21 2.23
N ILE A 30 -11.87 13.05 3.05
CA ILE A 30 -12.00 12.51 4.40
C ILE A 30 -12.85 13.44 5.27
N CYS A 31 -12.61 14.75 5.20
CA CYS A 31 -13.40 15.74 5.95
C CYS A 31 -14.89 15.66 5.61
N LYS A 32 -15.22 15.51 4.32
CA LYS A 32 -16.60 15.37 3.83
C LYS A 32 -17.24 14.07 4.29
N GLU A 33 -16.54 12.95 4.14
CA GLU A 33 -17.04 11.62 4.51
C GLU A 33 -17.40 11.53 6.00
N PHE A 34 -16.53 12.08 6.86
CA PHE A 34 -16.71 12.01 8.31
C PHE A 34 -17.40 13.23 8.91
N TYR A 35 -17.85 14.19 8.09
CA TYR A 35 -18.49 15.45 8.52
C TYR A 35 -17.66 16.24 9.56
N ILE A 36 -16.34 16.34 9.34
CA ILE A 36 -15.41 17.04 10.25
C ILE A 36 -14.67 18.18 9.54
N SER A 37 -14.16 19.15 10.32
CA SER A 37 -13.28 20.19 9.79
C SER A 37 -11.86 19.64 9.51
N SER A 38 -11.13 20.31 8.62
CA SER A 38 -9.71 20.01 8.37
C SER A 38 -8.87 20.04 9.66
N SER A 39 -9.04 21.07 10.50
CA SER A 39 -8.36 21.15 11.81
C SER A 39 -8.66 19.96 12.74
N SER A 40 -9.89 19.42 12.69
CA SER A 40 -10.26 18.25 13.46
C SER A 40 -9.61 16.98 12.89
N LEU A 41 -9.58 16.83 11.57
CA LEU A 41 -8.87 15.73 10.90
C LEU A 41 -7.39 15.70 11.29
N TYR A 42 -6.66 16.82 11.17
CA TYR A 42 -5.25 16.89 11.56
C TYR A 42 -5.01 16.51 13.03
N ARG A 43 -5.91 16.93 13.94
CA ARG A 43 -5.84 16.55 15.36
C ARG A 43 -6.06 15.05 15.56
N ILE A 44 -7.03 14.47 14.87
CA ILE A 44 -7.32 13.03 14.93
C ILE A 44 -6.11 12.24 14.43
N ILE A 45 -5.58 12.59 13.26
CA ILE A 45 -4.39 11.92 12.69
C ILE A 45 -3.18 12.03 13.62
N SER A 46 -2.95 13.20 14.22
CA SER A 46 -1.87 13.38 15.21
C SER A 46 -2.03 12.44 16.42
N GLN A 47 -3.26 12.27 16.92
CA GLN A 47 -3.55 11.34 18.01
C GLN A 47 -3.34 9.88 17.60
N ILE A 48 -3.79 9.49 16.39
CA ILE A 48 -3.60 8.15 15.85
C ILE A 48 -2.10 7.84 15.74
N ASN A 49 -1.33 8.70 15.06
CA ASN A 49 0.11 8.52 14.89
C ASN A 49 0.84 8.43 16.24
N LYS A 50 0.44 9.23 17.24
CA LYS A 50 1.00 9.17 18.58
C LYS A 50 0.76 7.82 19.27
N VAL A 51 -0.40 7.18 19.04
CA VAL A 51 -0.72 5.87 19.62
C VAL A 51 0.01 4.76 18.87
N ILE A 52 -0.04 4.77 17.54
CA ILE A 52 0.59 3.75 16.67
C ILE A 52 2.09 3.66 16.95
N LYS A 53 2.79 4.81 17.00
CA LYS A 53 4.24 4.88 17.21
C LYS A 53 4.73 4.27 18.53
N LYS A 54 3.84 3.96 19.48
CA LYS A 54 4.21 3.27 20.72
C LYS A 54 4.57 1.80 20.51
N GLN A 55 4.03 1.17 19.46
CA GLN A 55 4.16 -0.28 19.23
C GLN A 55 4.60 -0.61 17.81
N PHE A 56 4.32 0.26 16.84
CA PHE A 56 4.57 0.03 15.41
C PHE A 56 5.35 1.20 14.80
N GLN A 57 6.19 0.92 13.82
CA GLN A 57 7.04 1.90 13.15
C GLN A 57 6.39 2.45 11.86
N PHE A 58 5.14 2.93 11.95
CA PHE A 58 4.46 3.59 10.82
C PHE A 58 3.59 4.76 11.27
N GLU A 59 3.17 5.59 10.32
CA GLU A 59 2.29 6.72 10.53
C GLU A 59 1.44 7.05 9.30
N ILE A 60 0.39 7.84 9.52
CA ILE A 60 -0.44 8.40 8.46
C ILE A 60 0.09 9.78 8.06
N SER A 61 0.28 9.98 6.76
CA SER A 61 0.48 11.29 6.13
C SER A 61 -0.83 11.78 5.53
N LEU A 62 -1.05 13.10 5.51
CA LEU A 62 -2.19 13.75 4.82
C LEU A 62 -1.76 14.51 3.55
N THR A 63 -0.45 14.63 3.29
CA THR A 63 0.09 15.33 2.12
C THR A 63 1.23 14.53 1.47
N PRO A 64 0.92 13.58 0.56
CA PRO A 64 -0.42 13.09 0.21
C PRO A 64 -1.02 12.20 1.32
N VAL A 65 -2.31 11.86 1.19
CA VAL A 65 -2.98 10.92 2.09
C VAL A 65 -2.43 9.51 1.85
N GLN A 66 -1.71 8.94 2.80
CA GLN A 66 -1.10 7.61 2.69
C GLN A 66 -0.64 7.10 4.05
N ILE A 67 -0.42 5.79 4.17
CA ILE A 67 0.19 5.16 5.34
C ILE A 67 1.65 4.82 5.02
N ILE A 68 2.59 5.37 5.79
CA ILE A 68 4.02 5.25 5.51
C ILE A 68 4.79 4.71 6.71
N GLY A 69 5.84 3.93 6.45
CA GLY A 69 6.74 3.43 7.47
C GLY A 69 7.17 2.00 7.22
N ASN A 70 7.33 1.23 8.29
CA ASN A 70 7.70 -0.17 8.23
C ASN A 70 6.54 -1.01 7.67
N GLU A 71 6.73 -1.50 6.46
CA GLU A 71 5.74 -2.29 5.72
C GLU A 71 5.25 -3.54 6.48
N ARG A 72 6.15 -4.24 7.16
CA ARG A 72 5.77 -5.42 7.95
C ARG A 72 4.83 -5.04 9.10
N ASP A 73 5.10 -3.91 9.76
CA ASP A 73 4.27 -3.42 10.85
C ASP A 73 2.90 -2.96 10.34
N ILE A 74 2.84 -2.30 9.18
CA ILE A 74 1.58 -1.88 8.53
C ILE A 74 0.73 -3.10 8.21
N ARG A 75 1.27 -4.08 7.47
CA ARG A 75 0.53 -5.29 7.07
C ARG A 75 0.07 -6.09 8.28
N TYR A 76 0.93 -6.25 9.28
CA TYR A 76 0.56 -6.96 10.51
C TYR A 76 -0.56 -6.24 11.26
N PHE A 77 -0.43 -4.92 11.43
CA PHE A 77 -1.44 -4.12 12.11
C PHE A 77 -2.81 -4.24 11.42
N PHE A 78 -2.87 -4.05 10.10
CA PHE A 78 -4.14 -4.09 9.39
C PHE A 78 -4.71 -5.50 9.28
N ALA A 79 -3.89 -6.53 9.04
CA ALA A 79 -4.37 -7.92 9.06
C ALA A 79 -4.99 -8.27 10.43
N GLN A 80 -4.34 -7.88 11.52
CA GLN A 80 -4.87 -8.06 12.87
C GLN A 80 -6.16 -7.25 13.08
N TYR A 81 -6.17 -5.97 12.72
CA TYR A 81 -7.33 -5.09 12.81
C TYR A 81 -8.56 -5.68 12.09
N PHE A 82 -8.41 -6.12 10.84
CA PHE A 82 -9.51 -6.72 10.08
C PHE A 82 -9.97 -8.06 10.69
N SER A 83 -9.04 -8.83 11.28
CA SER A 83 -9.39 -10.07 11.97
C SER A 83 -10.23 -9.84 13.24
N GLU A 84 -10.03 -8.70 13.92
CA GLU A 84 -10.73 -8.34 15.15
C GLU A 84 -12.03 -7.56 14.90
N LYS A 85 -12.03 -6.68 13.91
CA LYS A 85 -13.18 -5.84 13.54
C LYS A 85 -14.23 -6.59 12.75
N TYR A 86 -13.90 -7.64 12.01
CA TYR A 86 -14.87 -8.35 11.17
C TYR A 86 -15.05 -9.80 11.62
N TYR A 87 -16.32 -10.24 11.68
CA TYR A 87 -16.67 -11.61 12.01
C TYR A 87 -16.00 -12.59 11.04
N PHE A 88 -15.80 -13.84 11.46
CA PHE A 88 -15.14 -14.88 10.66
C PHE A 88 -15.66 -14.99 9.22
N LEU A 89 -16.98 -14.88 9.08
CA LEU A 89 -17.78 -14.87 7.86
C LEU A 89 -17.49 -13.72 6.88
N GLU A 90 -17.13 -12.57 7.44
CA GLU A 90 -17.15 -11.29 6.73
C GLU A 90 -15.86 -11.08 5.92
N TRP A 91 -16.03 -10.46 4.76
CA TRP A 91 -14.96 -10.09 3.84
C TRP A 91 -15.14 -8.63 3.40
N PRO A 92 -14.51 -7.66 4.08
CA PRO A 92 -14.74 -6.23 3.87
C PRO A 92 -13.99 -5.63 2.68
N PHE A 93 -13.35 -6.45 1.85
CA PHE A 93 -12.49 -6.01 0.76
C PHE A 93 -13.29 -6.00 -0.56
N GLU A 94 -14.11 -4.98 -0.78
CA GLU A 94 -15.02 -4.90 -1.95
C GLU A 94 -14.27 -4.98 -3.29
N ASN A 95 -13.08 -4.37 -3.35
CA ASN A 95 -12.25 -4.34 -4.56
C ASN A 95 -11.52 -5.67 -4.83
N PHE A 96 -11.55 -6.63 -3.90
CA PHE A 96 -10.80 -7.88 -4.00
C PHE A 96 -11.65 -9.07 -3.59
N SER A 97 -12.06 -9.91 -4.53
CA SER A 97 -12.72 -11.18 -4.20
C SER A 97 -11.79 -12.11 -3.42
N SER A 98 -12.34 -12.87 -2.46
CA SER A 98 -11.59 -13.89 -1.73
C SER A 98 -11.32 -15.16 -2.54
N GLU A 99 -12.01 -15.36 -3.67
CA GLU A 99 -11.94 -16.58 -4.48
C GLU A 99 -10.53 -16.83 -5.06
N PRO A 100 -9.88 -15.87 -5.74
CA PRO A 100 -8.54 -16.10 -6.29
C PRO A 100 -7.51 -16.43 -5.21
N LEU A 101 -7.62 -15.80 -4.03
CA LEU A 101 -6.76 -16.09 -2.89
C LEU A 101 -7.00 -17.50 -2.33
N SER A 102 -8.24 -17.95 -2.34
CA SER A 102 -8.58 -19.30 -1.88
C SER A 102 -7.99 -20.35 -2.84
N GLN A 103 -8.12 -20.15 -4.15
CA GLN A 103 -7.52 -21.02 -5.16
C GLN A 103 -5.99 -21.08 -5.06
N LEU A 104 -5.34 -19.93 -4.87
CA LEU A 104 -3.89 -19.88 -4.65
C LEU A 104 -3.48 -20.66 -3.40
N LEU A 105 -4.19 -20.47 -2.29
CA LEU A 105 -3.89 -21.18 -1.04
C LEU A 105 -4.12 -22.68 -1.16
N GLU A 106 -5.14 -23.13 -1.89
CA GLU A 106 -5.37 -24.55 -2.18
C GLU A 106 -4.19 -25.17 -2.95
N LEU A 107 -3.64 -24.46 -3.93
CA LEU A 107 -2.42 -24.89 -4.64
C LEU A 107 -1.23 -24.98 -3.67
N VAL A 108 -1.04 -23.97 -2.83
CA VAL A 108 0.04 -23.98 -1.83
C VAL A 108 -0.11 -25.16 -0.87
N TYR A 109 -1.31 -25.42 -0.36
CA TYR A 109 -1.54 -26.56 0.55
C TYR A 109 -1.35 -27.91 -0.12
N LYS A 110 -1.60 -28.01 -1.42
CA LYS A 110 -1.38 -29.25 -2.18
C LYS A 110 0.11 -29.52 -2.38
N GLU A 111 0.89 -28.49 -2.70
CA GLU A 111 2.30 -28.61 -3.04
C GLU A 111 3.25 -28.50 -1.82
N THR A 112 2.72 -28.12 -0.65
CA THR A 112 3.51 -27.95 0.58
C THR A 112 2.92 -28.73 1.75
N SER A 113 3.73 -29.02 2.77
CA SER A 113 3.29 -29.62 4.02
C SER A 113 2.66 -28.61 4.99
N PHE A 114 2.17 -27.48 4.49
CA PHE A 114 1.66 -26.40 5.32
C PHE A 114 0.36 -26.80 6.03
N PRO A 115 0.20 -26.55 7.33
CA PRO A 115 -0.98 -27.00 8.07
C PRO A 115 -2.25 -26.28 7.61
N MET A 116 -3.17 -27.04 7.01
CA MET A 116 -4.47 -26.54 6.60
C MET A 116 -5.45 -26.56 7.78
N ASN A 117 -5.74 -25.39 8.34
CA ASN A 117 -6.85 -25.20 9.26
C ASN A 117 -7.56 -23.86 8.97
N LEU A 118 -8.83 -23.75 9.36
CA LEU A 118 -9.69 -22.59 9.01
C LEU A 118 -9.13 -21.27 9.54
N SER A 119 -8.56 -21.25 10.75
CA SER A 119 -8.00 -20.05 11.36
C SER A 119 -6.76 -19.56 10.61
N THR A 120 -5.83 -20.46 10.30
CA THR A 120 -4.63 -20.17 9.52
C THR A 120 -4.98 -19.77 8.09
N HIS A 121 -5.94 -20.46 7.47
CA HIS A 121 -6.42 -20.11 6.14
C HIS A 121 -7.02 -18.70 6.07
N ARG A 122 -7.83 -18.32 7.08
CA ARG A 122 -8.35 -16.95 7.17
C ARG A 122 -7.24 -15.93 7.36
N MET A 123 -6.30 -16.17 8.27
CA MET A 123 -5.18 -15.27 8.52
C MET A 123 -4.33 -15.08 7.27
N LEU A 124 -4.04 -16.16 6.54
CA LEU A 124 -3.30 -16.08 5.28
C LEU A 124 -4.05 -15.26 4.22
N LYS A 125 -5.37 -15.44 4.09
CA LYS A 125 -6.16 -14.58 3.19
C LYS A 125 -6.07 -13.10 3.55
N LEU A 126 -6.14 -12.77 4.84
CA LEU A 126 -5.98 -11.40 5.31
C LEU A 126 -4.57 -10.86 4.99
N LEU A 127 -3.51 -11.61 5.26
CA LEU A 127 -2.13 -11.18 4.95
C LEU A 127 -1.87 -11.02 3.44
N LEU A 128 -2.42 -11.94 2.62
CA LEU A 128 -2.28 -11.88 1.17
C LEU A 128 -3.04 -10.68 0.59
N VAL A 129 -4.26 -10.41 1.06
CA VAL A 129 -5.00 -9.23 0.59
C VAL A 129 -4.32 -7.94 1.00
N MET A 130 -3.69 -7.85 2.20
CA MET A 130 -2.86 -6.70 2.57
C MET A 130 -1.71 -6.47 1.58
N SER A 131 -1.06 -7.55 1.13
CA SER A 131 0.04 -7.46 0.16
C SER A 131 -0.42 -7.03 -1.24
N ASN A 132 -1.69 -7.27 -1.60
CA ASN A 132 -2.27 -6.81 -2.86
C ASN A 132 -2.64 -5.32 -2.85
N PHE A 133 -2.93 -4.74 -1.68
CA PHE A 133 -3.14 -3.29 -1.57
C PHE A 133 -1.87 -2.51 -1.97
N ASP A 134 -0.68 -3.04 -1.66
CA ASP A 134 0.58 -2.44 -2.09
C ASP A 134 0.77 -2.47 -3.61
N GLN A 135 0.24 -3.50 -4.28
CA GLN A 135 0.23 -3.55 -5.75
C GLN A 135 -0.73 -2.50 -6.34
N TYR A 136 -1.87 -2.25 -5.69
CA TYR A 136 -2.76 -1.17 -6.11
C TYR A 136 -2.09 0.19 -5.95
N TYR A 137 -1.34 0.39 -4.88
CA TYR A 137 -0.49 1.58 -4.72
C TYR A 137 0.52 1.70 -5.87
N ALA A 138 1.27 0.64 -6.18
CA ALA A 138 2.22 0.65 -7.30
C ALA A 138 1.53 0.98 -8.64
N LYS A 139 0.33 0.44 -8.87
CA LYS A 139 -0.47 0.73 -10.06
C LYS A 139 -1.00 2.16 -10.09
N SER A 140 -1.49 2.68 -8.97
CA SER A 140 -1.96 4.06 -8.84
C SER A 140 -0.82 5.08 -9.04
N VAL A 141 0.35 4.80 -8.49
CA VAL A 141 1.57 5.58 -8.74
C VAL A 141 1.91 5.52 -10.23
N ALA A 142 1.90 4.34 -10.83
CA ALA A 142 2.17 4.20 -12.26
C ALA A 142 1.16 4.99 -13.11
N GLU A 143 -0.14 4.91 -12.85
CA GLU A 143 -1.18 5.68 -13.54
C GLU A 143 -0.97 7.19 -13.39
N THR A 144 -0.58 7.64 -12.20
CA THR A 144 -0.26 9.05 -11.95
C THR A 144 0.97 9.49 -12.74
N LEU A 145 2.01 8.65 -12.77
CA LEU A 145 3.21 8.90 -13.57
C LEU A 145 2.89 8.88 -15.08
N PHE A 146 2.04 7.97 -15.55
CA PHE A 146 1.54 7.97 -16.92
C PHE A 146 0.87 9.30 -17.23
N TYR A 147 0.08 9.85 -16.31
CA TYR A 147 -0.58 11.13 -16.56
C TYR A 147 0.39 12.32 -16.62
N TYR A 148 1.34 12.42 -15.67
CA TYR A 148 2.19 13.61 -15.53
C TYR A 148 3.54 13.54 -16.29
N CYS A 149 4.01 12.34 -16.61
CA CYS A 149 5.37 12.11 -17.12
C CYS A 149 5.39 11.42 -18.50
N SER A 150 4.25 10.95 -19.05
CA SER A 150 4.21 10.22 -20.34
C SER A 150 4.74 10.99 -21.54
N ASN A 151 4.71 12.33 -21.51
CA ASN A 151 5.27 13.14 -22.59
C ASN A 151 6.81 13.04 -22.67
N ASN A 152 7.45 12.65 -21.56
CA ASN A 152 8.91 12.64 -21.40
C ASN A 152 9.48 11.23 -21.19
N PHE A 153 8.66 10.30 -20.71
CA PHE A 153 9.07 8.94 -20.36
C PHE A 153 8.09 7.90 -20.92
N GLU A 154 8.62 6.83 -21.51
CA GLU A 154 7.87 5.61 -21.74
C GLU A 154 7.84 4.82 -20.43
N LEU A 155 6.63 4.60 -19.91
CA LEU A 155 6.41 4.00 -18.60
C LEU A 155 5.80 2.62 -18.79
N GLU A 156 6.23 1.66 -17.97
CA GLU A 156 5.67 0.32 -17.93
C GLU A 156 5.60 -0.17 -16.48
N VAL A 157 4.52 -0.89 -16.16
CA VAL A 157 4.37 -1.56 -14.87
C VAL A 157 4.83 -2.99 -15.03
N TRP A 158 5.85 -3.39 -14.27
CA TRP A 158 6.27 -4.79 -14.23
C TRP A 158 5.13 -5.65 -13.69
N THR A 159 4.57 -6.50 -14.55
CA THR A 159 3.45 -7.40 -14.23
C THR A 159 3.84 -8.87 -14.19
N GLU A 160 5.10 -9.19 -14.53
CA GLU A 160 5.59 -10.56 -14.48
C GLU A 160 5.75 -11.06 -13.05
N LEU A 161 5.45 -12.34 -12.84
CA LEU A 161 5.47 -13.01 -11.53
C LEU A 161 6.89 -13.13 -10.95
N GLU A 162 7.88 -13.23 -11.83
CA GLU A 162 9.28 -13.35 -11.45
C GLU A 162 9.99 -12.04 -11.69
N LEU A 163 10.72 -11.59 -10.67
CA LEU A 163 11.64 -10.46 -10.77
C LEU A 163 13.00 -10.95 -10.29
N SER A 164 13.91 -11.14 -11.23
CA SER A 164 15.30 -11.48 -10.94
C SER A 164 16.21 -10.29 -11.22
N LYS A 165 17.42 -10.32 -10.66
CA LYS A 165 18.43 -9.30 -10.95
C LYS A 165 18.80 -9.30 -12.44
N GLU A 166 18.90 -10.47 -13.05
CA GLU A 166 19.20 -10.68 -14.47
C GLU A 166 18.10 -10.05 -15.36
N SER A 167 16.83 -10.25 -15.00
CA SER A 167 15.68 -9.66 -15.71
C SER A 167 15.74 -8.12 -15.72
N ILE A 168 16.16 -7.50 -14.61
CA ILE A 168 16.29 -6.04 -14.52
C ILE A 168 17.50 -5.55 -15.33
N GLU A 169 18.62 -6.28 -15.28
CA GLU A 169 19.84 -5.99 -16.02
C GLU A 169 19.61 -6.00 -17.53
N GLU A 170 18.92 -7.03 -18.04
CA GLU A 170 18.65 -7.22 -19.47
C GLU A 170 17.47 -6.38 -19.98
N SER A 171 16.68 -5.79 -19.07
CA SER A 171 15.51 -4.98 -19.45
C SER A 171 15.89 -3.77 -20.32
N PRO A 172 14.96 -3.22 -21.12
CA PRO A 172 15.23 -2.00 -21.91
C PRO A 172 15.15 -0.70 -21.09
N TYR A 173 14.76 -0.75 -19.80
CA TYR A 173 14.43 0.45 -19.03
C TYR A 173 15.66 1.15 -18.45
N ASP A 174 15.78 2.48 -18.62
CA ASP A 174 16.88 3.26 -18.01
C ASP A 174 16.65 3.54 -16.51
N ILE A 175 15.39 3.65 -16.11
CA ILE A 175 14.97 4.03 -14.75
C ILE A 175 14.05 2.95 -14.21
N ILE A 176 14.36 2.46 -13.02
CA ILE A 176 13.54 1.48 -12.29
C ILE A 176 13.01 2.17 -11.04
N ILE A 177 11.69 2.26 -10.94
CA ILE A 177 10.99 2.75 -9.74
C ILE A 177 10.50 1.54 -8.97
N SER A 178 10.95 1.37 -7.73
CA SER A 178 10.59 0.23 -6.90
C SER A 178 10.16 0.65 -5.50
N ASN A 179 9.20 -0.08 -4.93
CA ASN A 179 8.81 0.03 -3.52
C ASN A 179 9.71 -0.82 -2.59
N PHE A 180 10.80 -1.40 -3.08
CA PHE A 180 11.79 -2.11 -2.25
C PHE A 180 13.21 -1.85 -2.74
N ILE A 181 14.18 -2.11 -1.86
CA ILE A 181 15.60 -1.91 -2.15
C ILE A 181 16.07 -2.98 -3.15
N ILE A 182 16.63 -2.53 -4.27
CA ILE A 182 17.26 -3.37 -5.28
C ILE A 182 18.77 -3.07 -5.20
N PRO A 183 19.66 -4.08 -5.18
CA PRO A 183 21.10 -3.84 -5.23
C PRO A 183 21.46 -2.97 -6.45
N PRO A 184 22.50 -2.13 -6.40
CA PRO A 184 22.91 -1.31 -7.54
C PRO A 184 23.11 -2.17 -8.80
N ILE A 185 22.52 -1.73 -9.91
CA ILE A 185 22.63 -2.36 -11.22
C ILE A 185 23.33 -1.38 -12.17
N GLU A 186 24.30 -1.87 -12.92
CA GLU A 186 25.07 -1.06 -13.87
C GLU A 186 24.14 -0.50 -14.97
N ASN A 187 24.32 0.77 -15.33
CA ASN A 187 23.51 1.47 -16.34
C ASN A 187 22.01 1.61 -16.05
N LYS A 188 21.56 1.31 -14.82
CA LYS A 188 20.16 1.50 -14.39
C LYS A 188 20.08 2.52 -13.27
N ARG A 189 19.13 3.46 -13.36
CA ARG A 189 18.86 4.41 -12.28
C ARG A 189 17.73 3.87 -11.39
N LEU A 190 18.06 3.55 -10.14
CA LEU A 190 17.09 3.03 -9.17
C LEU A 190 16.48 4.18 -8.35
N ILE A 191 15.16 4.26 -8.31
CA ILE A 191 14.39 5.20 -7.48
C ILE A 191 13.47 4.42 -6.56
N TYR A 192 13.51 4.73 -5.26
CA TYR A 192 12.72 4.03 -4.25
C TYR A 192 11.48 4.83 -3.87
N SER A 193 10.30 4.36 -4.29
CA SER A 193 9.02 5.07 -4.07
C SER A 193 8.61 5.12 -2.60
N ASN A 194 9.00 4.13 -1.78
CA ASN A 194 8.68 4.13 -0.34
C ASN A 194 9.26 5.31 0.44
N ASN A 195 10.26 6.01 -0.11
CA ASN A 195 10.94 7.12 0.54
C ASN A 195 10.55 8.49 -0.01
N ILE A 196 9.70 8.55 -1.03
CA ILE A 196 9.41 9.78 -1.78
C ILE A 196 7.92 9.79 -2.14
N ASN A 197 7.20 10.84 -1.74
CA ASN A 197 5.80 10.97 -2.15
C ASN A 197 5.66 11.16 -3.68
N THR A 198 4.50 10.86 -4.24
CA THR A 198 4.26 10.89 -5.70
C THR A 198 4.56 12.25 -6.34
N ILE A 199 4.29 13.37 -5.65
CA ILE A 199 4.57 14.72 -6.17
C ILE A 199 6.08 14.96 -6.27
N SER A 200 6.82 14.60 -5.23
CA SER A 200 8.28 14.67 -5.21
C SER A 200 8.90 13.71 -6.23
N LEU A 201 8.30 12.55 -6.46
CA LEU A 201 8.72 11.62 -7.51
C LEU A 201 8.53 12.21 -8.91
N ILE A 202 7.37 12.84 -9.18
CA ILE A 202 7.10 13.54 -10.44
C ILE A 202 8.08 14.69 -10.65
N SER A 203 8.30 15.52 -9.63
CA SER A 203 9.27 16.63 -9.70
C SER A 203 10.66 16.09 -10.01
N LEU A 204 11.10 15.06 -9.30
CA LEU A 204 12.40 14.43 -9.52
C LEU A 204 12.55 13.92 -10.95
N LEU A 205 11.55 13.21 -11.48
CA LEU A 205 11.58 12.71 -12.87
C LEU A 205 11.63 13.84 -13.88
N ASN A 206 10.84 14.90 -13.68
CA ASN A 206 10.85 16.07 -14.56
C ASN A 206 12.19 16.83 -14.49
N ASP A 207 12.78 16.99 -13.30
CA ASP A 207 14.09 17.62 -13.12
C ASP A 207 15.20 16.84 -13.84
N MET A 208 15.11 15.50 -13.89
CA MET A 208 16.06 14.67 -14.64
C MET A 208 16.07 14.96 -16.15
N MET A 209 14.97 15.47 -16.72
CA MET A 209 14.93 15.87 -18.13
C MET A 209 15.74 17.14 -18.39
N PHE A 210 15.78 18.07 -17.42
CA PHE A 210 16.52 19.33 -17.57
C PHE A 210 18.04 19.14 -17.45
N ILE A 211 18.50 18.09 -16.78
CA ILE A 211 19.94 17.82 -16.58
C ILE A 211 20.59 17.19 -17.83
N ARG A 212 19.81 16.66 -18.79
CA ARG A 212 20.33 16.12 -20.06
C ARG A 212 20.54 17.17 -21.16
N LEU A 213 20.35 18.47 -20.87
CA LEU A 213 20.45 19.56 -21.86
C LEU A 213 21.76 20.36 -21.84
N ASP A 214 22.77 19.99 -21.03
CA ASP A 214 24.10 20.61 -21.03
C ASP A 214 25.22 19.62 -21.38
#